data_AF-A0A1G2F7W2-F1
#
_entry.id   AF-A0A1G2F7W2-F1
#
_cell.length_a   1.000
_cell.length_b   1.000
_cell.length_c   1.000
_cell.angle_alpha   90.00
_cell.angle_beta   90.00
_cell.angle_gamma   90.00
#
_symmetry.space_group_name_H-M   'P 1'
#
loop_
_entity.id
_entity.type
_entity.pdbx_description
1 polymer ?
#
loop_
_entity_poly.entity_id
_entity_poly.type
_entity_poly.pdbx_seq_one_letter_code
_entity_poly.pdbx_strand_id
1 'polypeptide(L)'
;MKGEKLLRNIFIALMILLFWLIVSTPILINTDIVLLDEPIKEIVEAGMLFVLVSVGAAIYFLYKKRLKRREKELDETHSYIGAVNLQVDQIKSIIEMLSRYPETKKDFKYLFEALAQKALAGVNSEWVLFRIISVKSGKTLTEYNKARGIAVLLKCEISNRDLLDSKYIEGCRIIVSTQENLSIKVFCVMPVKELSDNQEVLLKAIVNNICMLYLIFDTEAVNRRK
;
A
#
# COMPACT_ATOMS: atom_id res chain seq x y z
N MET A 1 -6.95 12.40 18.95
CA MET A 1 -6.57 12.12 20.36
C MET A 1 -7.38 12.86 21.45
N LYS A 2 -7.54 14.20 21.46
CA LYS A 2 -8.30 14.90 22.54
C LYS A 2 -9.81 14.55 22.58
N GLY A 3 -10.48 14.49 21.44
CA GLY A 3 -11.92 14.18 21.38
C GLY A 3 -12.29 12.74 21.78
N GLU A 4 -11.34 11.80 21.73
CA GLU A 4 -11.57 10.38 22.00
C GLU A 4 -11.55 10.09 23.49
N LYS A 5 -10.60 10.70 24.19
CA LYS A 5 -10.58 10.72 25.65
C LYS A 5 -11.84 11.41 26.17
N LEU A 6 -12.29 12.49 25.52
CA LEU A 6 -13.52 13.19 25.89
C LEU A 6 -14.77 12.31 25.72
N LEU A 7 -14.95 11.65 24.57
CA LEU A 7 -16.11 10.78 24.32
C LEU A 7 -16.15 9.58 25.28
N ARG A 8 -15.00 8.95 25.53
CA ARG A 8 -14.87 7.85 26.49
C ARG A 8 -15.19 8.31 27.91
N ASN A 9 -14.68 9.47 28.32
CA ASN A 9 -14.95 10.02 29.65
C ASN A 9 -16.43 10.38 29.81
N ILE A 10 -17.08 10.93 28.78
CA ILE A 10 -18.52 11.20 28.78
C ILE A 10 -19.33 9.91 28.91
N PHE A 11 -18.96 8.87 28.17
CA PHE A 11 -19.63 7.56 28.27
C PHE A 11 -19.48 6.94 29.66
N ILE A 12 -18.26 6.96 30.23
CA ILE A 12 -18.01 6.46 31.59
C ILE A 12 -18.81 7.28 32.61
N ALA A 13 -18.84 8.60 32.49
CA ALA A 13 -19.62 9.47 33.37
C ALA A 13 -21.13 9.17 33.29
N LEU A 14 -21.67 8.98 32.09
CA LEU A 14 -23.06 8.58 31.88
C LEU A 14 -23.39 7.21 32.51
N MET A 15 -22.49 6.23 32.37
CA MET A 15 -22.66 4.91 32.97
C MET A 15 -22.62 4.96 34.51
N ILE A 16 -21.72 5.75 35.09
CA ILE A 16 -21.64 5.97 36.54
C ILE A 16 -22.90 6.66 37.05
N LEU A 17 -23.37 7.69 36.35
CA LEU A 17 -24.61 8.40 36.68
C LEU A 17 -25.82 7.46 36.65
N LEU A 18 -25.92 6.63 35.60
CA LEU A 18 -27.02 5.67 35.43
C LEU A 18 -26.99 4.59 36.52
N PHE A 19 -25.80 4.09 36.87
CA PHE A 19 -25.63 3.17 37.99
C PHE A 19 -26.07 3.79 39.32
N TRP A 20 -25.69 5.05 39.56
CA TRP A 20 -26.09 5.77 40.77
C TRP A 20 -27.61 5.98 40.86
N LEU A 21 -28.27 6.27 39.73
CA LEU A 21 -29.73 6.36 39.64
C LEU A 21 -30.41 5.02 39.94
N ILE A 22 -29.91 3.91 39.38
CA ILE A 22 -30.44 2.57 39.67
C ILE A 22 -30.37 2.25 41.16
N VAL A 23 -29.23 2.50 41.79
CA VAL A 23 -29.03 2.23 43.24
C VAL A 23 -29.90 3.15 44.11
N SER A 24 -30.14 4.39 43.68
CA SER A 24 -30.94 5.36 44.45
C SER A 24 -32.46 5.15 44.29
N THR A 25 -32.90 4.44 43.24
CA THR A 25 -34.31 4.20 42.93
C THR A 25 -35.10 3.58 44.11
N PRO A 26 -34.65 2.48 44.76
CA PRO A 26 -35.34 1.90 45.91
C PRO A 26 -35.42 2.86 47.10
N ILE A 27 -34.41 3.72 47.30
CA ILE A 27 -34.36 4.69 48.42
C ILE A 27 -35.38 5.82 48.17
N LEU A 28 -35.50 6.27 46.93
CA LEU A 28 -36.44 7.31 46.51
C LEU A 28 -37.90 6.85 46.60
N ILE A 29 -38.19 5.58 46.35
CA ILE A 29 -39.57 5.04 46.35
C ILE A 29 -40.01 4.62 47.76
N ASN A 30 -39.08 4.16 48.60
CA ASN A 30 -39.36 3.78 49.99
C ASN A 30 -39.46 4.97 50.97
N THR A 31 -39.16 6.19 50.54
CA THR A 31 -39.43 7.38 51.37
C THR A 31 -40.91 7.77 51.24
N ASP A 32 -41.54 8.21 52.34
CA ASP A 32 -42.97 8.59 52.44
C ASP A 32 -43.39 9.78 51.53
N ILE A 33 -42.53 10.19 50.61
CA ILE A 33 -42.72 11.28 49.67
C ILE A 33 -43.81 10.92 48.62
N VAL A 34 -44.06 9.63 48.40
CA VAL A 34 -45.03 9.13 47.43
C VAL A 34 -46.18 8.41 48.15
N LEU A 35 -47.32 9.09 48.26
CA LEU A 35 -48.57 8.66 48.91
C LEU A 35 -49.35 7.63 48.06
N LEU A 36 -48.66 6.60 47.57
CA LEU A 36 -49.24 5.50 46.78
C LEU A 36 -49.42 4.25 47.64
N ASP A 37 -50.41 3.43 47.31
CA ASP A 37 -50.61 2.12 47.94
C ASP A 37 -49.39 1.21 47.71
N GLU A 38 -49.03 0.39 48.70
CA GLU A 38 -47.90 -0.55 48.64
C GLU A 38 -47.80 -1.37 47.34
N PRO A 39 -48.88 -1.99 46.80
CA PRO A 39 -48.78 -2.75 45.54
C PRO A 39 -48.48 -1.89 44.32
N ILE A 40 -48.83 -0.60 44.35
CA ILE A 40 -48.57 0.34 43.24
C ILE A 40 -47.10 0.77 43.27
N LYS A 41 -46.48 0.88 44.45
CA LYS A 41 -45.07 1.25 44.60
C LYS A 41 -44.13 0.23 43.95
N GLU A 42 -44.37 -1.07 44.16
CA GLU A 42 -43.55 -2.14 43.59
C GLU A 42 -43.58 -2.17 42.06
N ILE A 43 -44.76 -1.94 41.46
CA ILE A 43 -44.93 -1.90 40.00
C ILE A 43 -44.19 -0.69 39.40
N VAL A 44 -44.28 0.47 40.06
CA VAL A 44 -43.60 1.69 39.62
C VAL A 44 -42.08 1.55 39.71
N GLU A 45 -41.56 0.95 40.78
CA GLU A 45 -40.13 0.67 40.95
C GLU A 45 -39.60 -0.26 39.85
N ALA A 46 -40.28 -1.39 39.64
CA ALA A 46 -39.90 -2.34 38.60
C ALA A 46 -39.93 -1.70 37.20
N GLY A 47 -40.93 -0.88 36.92
CA GLY A 47 -41.03 -0.12 35.66
C GLY A 47 -39.88 0.88 35.48
N MET A 48 -39.52 1.63 36.53
CA MET A 48 -38.44 2.60 36.49
C MET A 48 -37.08 1.94 36.28
N LEU A 49 -36.80 0.84 37.00
CA LEU A 49 -35.59 0.03 36.81
C LEU A 49 -35.51 -0.53 35.40
N PHE A 50 -36.61 -1.05 34.85
CA PHE A 50 -36.65 -1.59 33.50
C PHE A 50 -36.31 -0.52 32.44
N VAL A 51 -36.85 0.70 32.59
CA VAL A 51 -36.53 1.84 31.71
C VAL A 51 -35.05 2.22 31.83
N LEU A 52 -34.52 2.33 33.05
CA LEU A 52 -33.11 2.69 33.27
C LEU A 52 -32.15 1.66 32.65
N VAL A 53 -32.42 0.36 32.82
CA VAL A 53 -31.64 -0.72 32.20
C VAL A 53 -31.72 -0.65 30.67
N SER A 54 -32.91 -0.40 30.12
CA SER A 54 -33.12 -0.28 28.68
C SER A 54 -32.33 0.89 28.08
N VAL A 55 -32.30 2.04 28.76
CA VAL A 55 -31.50 3.21 28.36
C VAL A 55 -30.00 2.87 28.41
N GLY A 56 -29.54 2.21 29.47
CA GLY A 56 -28.14 1.77 29.59
C GLY A 56 -27.73 0.83 28.45
N ALA A 57 -28.59 -0.13 28.11
CA ALA A 57 -28.36 -1.06 27.00
C ALA A 57 -28.28 -0.34 25.64
N ALA A 58 -29.17 0.63 25.40
CA ALA A 58 -29.17 1.44 24.18
C ALA A 58 -27.89 2.28 24.06
N ILE A 59 -27.46 2.94 25.14
CA ILE A 59 -26.22 3.72 25.19
C ILE A 59 -25.01 2.83 24.91
N TYR A 60 -24.93 1.64 25.53
CA TYR A 60 -23.87 0.67 25.27
C TYR A 60 -23.85 0.21 23.81
N PHE A 61 -25.00 -0.08 23.22
CA PHE A 61 -25.08 -0.51 21.83
C PHE A 61 -24.62 0.57 20.84
N LEU A 62 -25.01 1.82 21.08
CA LEU A 62 -24.55 2.97 20.29
C LEU A 62 -23.04 3.18 20.41
N TYR A 63 -22.48 3.06 21.61
CA TYR A 63 -21.04 3.15 21.84
C TYR A 63 -20.29 2.03 21.10
N LYS A 64 -20.75 0.78 21.22
CA LYS A 64 -20.16 -0.38 20.53
C LYS A 64 -20.20 -0.23 19.01
N LYS A 65 -21.32 0.27 18.46
CA LYS A 65 -21.45 0.55 17.01
C LYS A 65 -20.45 1.60 16.52
N ARG A 66 -20.21 2.66 17.31
CA ARG A 66 -19.21 3.69 16.99
C ARG A 66 -17.78 3.16 17.10
N LEU A 67 -17.51 2.32 18.10
CA LEU A 67 -16.20 1.69 18.29
C LEU A 67 -15.81 0.85 17.06
N LYS A 68 -16.73 -0.02 16.59
CA LYS A 68 -16.52 -0.86 15.41
C LYS A 68 -16.28 -0.07 14.13
N ARG A 69 -16.93 1.08 13.94
CA ARG A 69 -16.68 1.94 12.77
C ARG A 69 -15.27 2.50 12.78
N ARG A 70 -14.81 2.95 13.96
CA ARG A 70 -13.46 3.49 14.11
C ARG A 70 -12.37 2.43 14.00
N GLU A 71 -12.62 1.23 14.50
CA GLU A 71 -11.71 0.10 14.34
C GLU A 71 -11.50 -0.23 12.84
N LYS A 72 -12.58 -0.21 12.05
CA LYS A 72 -12.48 -0.35 10.58
C LYS A 72 -11.70 0.78 9.92
N GLU A 73 -11.98 2.04 10.26
CA GLU A 73 -11.24 3.19 9.73
C GLU A 73 -9.74 3.14 10.09
N LEU A 74 -9.44 2.66 11.29
CA LEU A 74 -8.06 2.48 11.78
C LEU A 74 -7.36 1.33 11.04
N ASP A 75 -8.03 0.20 10.84
CA ASP A 75 -7.49 -0.94 10.08
C ASP A 75 -7.26 -0.58 8.61
N GLU A 76 -8.17 0.18 7.99
CA GLU A 76 -8.00 0.70 6.62
C GLU A 76 -6.78 1.64 6.55
N THR A 77 -6.62 2.52 7.54
CA THR A 77 -5.47 3.44 7.63
C THR A 77 -4.16 2.66 7.85
N HIS A 78 -4.16 1.64 8.72
CA HIS A 78 -2.99 0.78 8.94
C HIS A 78 -2.64 -0.06 7.72
N SER A 79 -3.65 -0.56 6.99
CA SER A 79 -3.45 -1.26 5.72
C SER A 79 -2.80 -0.35 4.67
N TYR A 80 -3.30 0.89 4.56
CA TYR A 80 -2.74 1.91 3.69
C TYR A 80 -1.29 2.26 4.07
N ILE A 81 -1.00 2.51 5.36
CA ILE A 81 0.36 2.76 5.85
C ILE A 81 1.27 1.55 5.62
N GLY A 82 0.77 0.34 5.85
CA GLY A 82 1.51 -0.90 5.61
C GLY A 82 1.88 -1.07 4.13
N ALA A 83 0.93 -0.79 3.23
CA ALA A 83 1.17 -0.85 1.78
C ALA A 83 2.19 0.20 1.31
N VAL A 84 2.13 1.42 1.84
CA VAL A 84 3.10 2.48 1.54
C VAL A 84 4.49 2.12 2.07
N ASN A 85 4.59 1.57 3.29
CA ASN A 85 5.86 1.14 3.85
C ASN A 85 6.52 0.05 2.99
N LEU A 86 5.75 -0.93 2.51
CA LEU A 86 6.25 -1.95 1.58
C LEU A 86 6.80 -1.33 0.27
N GLN A 87 6.14 -0.30 -0.27
CA GLN A 87 6.64 0.41 -1.44
C GLN A 87 7.96 1.15 -1.16
N VAL A 88 8.04 1.83 -0.02
CA VAL A 88 9.24 2.56 0.41
C VAL A 88 10.41 1.60 0.60
N ASP A 89 10.21 0.46 1.27
CA ASP A 89 11.25 -0.55 1.48
C ASP A 89 11.73 -1.16 0.16
N GLN A 90 10.81 -1.41 -0.77
CA GLN A 90 11.17 -1.90 -2.10
C GLN A 90 12.03 -0.89 -2.86
N ILE A 91 11.64 0.40 -2.87
CA ILE A 91 12.42 1.49 -3.49
C ILE A 91 13.77 1.63 -2.80
N LYS A 92 13.80 1.62 -1.47
CA LYS A 92 15.03 1.70 -0.68
C LYS A 92 15.98 0.57 -1.02
N SER A 93 15.48 -0.66 -1.17
CA SER A 93 16.29 -1.82 -1.56
C SER A 93 16.88 -1.72 -2.98
N ILE A 94 16.23 -0.97 -3.88
CA ILE A 94 16.77 -0.67 -5.22
C ILE A 94 17.88 0.37 -5.12
N ILE A 95 17.69 1.40 -4.28
CA ILE A 95 18.69 2.44 -4.04
C ILE A 95 19.92 1.88 -3.31
N GLU A 96 19.73 1.02 -2.29
CA GLU A 96 20.83 0.38 -1.56
C GLU A 96 21.66 -0.54 -2.46
N MET A 97 21.07 -1.15 -3.48
CA MET A 97 21.80 -1.90 -4.52
C MET A 97 22.78 -1.00 -5.30
N LEU A 98 22.57 0.32 -5.30
CA LEU A 98 23.40 1.34 -5.94
C LEU A 98 24.46 1.96 -5.00
N SER A 99 24.71 1.36 -3.83
CA SER A 99 25.71 1.88 -2.87
C SER A 99 27.09 2.12 -3.50
N ARG A 100 27.38 1.49 -4.65
CA ARG A 100 28.50 1.80 -5.53
C ARG A 100 28.04 1.78 -6.99
N TYR A 101 28.43 2.79 -7.77
CA TYR A 101 28.20 2.80 -9.22
C TYR A 101 29.05 1.73 -9.92
N PRO A 102 28.57 1.12 -11.02
CA PRO A 102 29.32 0.11 -11.73
C PRO A 102 30.54 0.71 -12.43
N GLU A 103 31.74 0.27 -12.03
CA GLU A 103 33.01 0.72 -12.62
C GLU A 103 33.45 -0.18 -13.78
N THR A 104 32.91 -1.39 -13.88
CA THR A 104 33.22 -2.35 -14.94
C THR A 104 31.96 -2.88 -15.62
N LYS A 105 32.12 -3.39 -16.85
CA LYS A 105 31.02 -4.04 -17.59
C LYS A 105 30.45 -5.24 -16.82
N LYS A 106 31.29 -5.92 -16.02
CA LYS A 106 30.87 -7.04 -15.18
C LYS A 106 29.97 -6.57 -14.04
N ASP A 107 30.32 -5.46 -13.39
CA ASP A 107 29.51 -4.87 -12.32
C ASP A 107 28.17 -4.36 -12.86
N PHE A 108 28.20 -3.70 -14.01
CA PHE A 108 26.98 -3.27 -14.69
C PHE A 108 26.06 -4.46 -14.98
N LYS A 109 26.61 -5.54 -15.55
CA LYS A 109 25.86 -6.78 -15.81
C LYS A 109 25.27 -7.38 -14.53
N TYR A 110 26.04 -7.44 -13.44
CA TYR A 110 25.57 -7.96 -12.17
C TYR A 110 24.41 -7.14 -11.58
N LEU A 111 24.54 -5.81 -11.55
CA LEU A 111 23.47 -4.92 -11.09
C LEU A 111 22.22 -5.05 -11.96
N PHE A 112 22.40 -5.15 -13.27
CA PHE A 112 21.30 -5.34 -14.20
C PHE A 112 20.56 -6.66 -13.94
N GLU A 113 21.28 -7.76 -13.80
CA GLU A 113 20.69 -9.08 -13.49
C GLU A 113 19.95 -9.06 -12.15
N ALA A 114 20.49 -8.38 -11.13
CA ALA A 114 19.85 -8.23 -9.83
C ALA A 114 18.55 -7.40 -9.90
N LEU A 115 18.55 -6.31 -10.68
CA LEU A 115 17.36 -5.52 -10.95
C LEU A 115 16.30 -6.29 -11.76
N ALA A 116 16.73 -7.07 -12.75
CA ALA A 116 15.84 -7.92 -13.52
C ALA A 116 15.21 -9.03 -12.65
N GLN A 117 15.98 -9.61 -11.73
CA GLN A 117 15.48 -10.58 -10.76
C GLN A 117 14.44 -9.95 -9.82
N LYS A 118 14.68 -8.71 -9.33
CA LYS A 118 13.71 -7.98 -8.51
C LYS A 118 12.42 -7.67 -9.28
N ALA A 119 12.51 -7.27 -10.54
CA ALA A 119 11.34 -7.06 -11.39
C ALA A 119 10.52 -8.35 -11.58
N LEU A 120 11.19 -9.46 -11.90
CA LEU A 120 10.53 -10.76 -12.08
C LEU A 120 9.84 -11.26 -10.80
N ALA A 121 10.44 -11.00 -9.63
CA ALA A 121 9.88 -11.35 -8.34
C ALA A 121 8.70 -10.46 -7.94
N GLY A 122 8.81 -9.14 -8.11
CA GLY A 122 7.79 -8.17 -7.69
C GLY A 122 6.48 -8.24 -8.49
N VAL A 123 6.57 -8.65 -9.75
CA VAL A 123 5.41 -8.64 -10.68
C VAL A 123 4.83 -10.03 -10.90
N ASN A 124 5.44 -11.06 -10.31
CA ASN A 124 5.07 -12.46 -10.51
C ASN A 124 4.98 -12.89 -12.00
N SER A 125 5.84 -12.33 -12.85
CA SER A 125 5.85 -12.61 -14.29
C SER A 125 6.64 -13.88 -14.63
N GLU A 126 6.31 -14.52 -15.75
CA GLU A 126 7.05 -15.66 -16.31
C GLU A 126 8.41 -15.25 -16.86
N TRP A 127 8.47 -14.10 -17.55
CA TRP A 127 9.70 -13.51 -18.04
C TRP A 127 9.67 -11.98 -17.97
N VAL A 128 10.85 -11.38 -18.04
CA VAL A 128 11.04 -9.94 -18.17
C VAL A 128 12.15 -9.67 -19.17
N LEU A 129 11.92 -8.71 -20.06
CA LEU A 129 12.85 -8.23 -21.04
C LEU A 129 13.13 -6.76 -20.76
N PHE A 130 14.38 -6.42 -20.50
CA PHE A 130 14.84 -5.05 -20.50
C PHE A 130 15.63 -4.75 -21.77
N ARG A 131 15.33 -3.62 -22.39
CA ARG A 131 16.04 -3.17 -23.59
C ARG A 131 16.39 -1.70 -23.49
N ILE A 132 17.67 -1.39 -23.68
CA ILE A 132 18.17 -0.03 -23.81
C ILE A 132 18.26 0.30 -25.29
N ILE A 133 17.55 1.33 -25.73
CA ILE A 133 17.46 1.75 -27.13
C ILE A 133 18.00 3.17 -27.26
N SER A 134 18.85 3.40 -28.25
CA SER A 134 19.25 4.75 -28.65
C SER A 134 18.09 5.43 -29.36
N VAL A 135 17.61 6.55 -28.83
CA VAL A 135 16.50 7.31 -29.42
C VAL A 135 16.87 7.85 -30.80
N LYS A 136 18.12 8.28 -30.99
CA LYS A 136 18.59 8.86 -32.25
C LYS A 136 18.68 7.84 -33.40
N SER A 137 19.14 6.63 -33.10
CA SER A 137 19.42 5.62 -34.13
C SER A 137 18.37 4.51 -34.20
N GLY A 138 17.50 4.39 -33.20
CA GLY A 138 16.56 3.28 -33.04
C GLY A 138 17.25 1.93 -32.75
N LYS A 139 18.57 1.90 -32.56
CA LYS A 139 19.34 0.67 -32.34
C LYS A 139 19.29 0.25 -30.87
N THR A 140 19.23 -1.06 -30.66
CA THR A 140 19.42 -1.67 -29.33
C THR A 140 20.88 -1.50 -28.93
N LEU A 141 21.12 -0.79 -27.83
CA LEU A 141 22.44 -0.65 -27.25
C LEU A 141 22.79 -1.85 -26.38
N THR A 142 21.78 -2.37 -25.66
CA THR A 142 21.93 -3.50 -24.74
C THR A 142 20.56 -4.10 -24.46
N GLU A 143 20.52 -5.42 -24.31
CA GLU A 143 19.33 -6.18 -24.00
C GLU A 143 19.64 -7.20 -22.91
N TYR A 144 18.72 -7.35 -21.97
CA TYR A 144 18.78 -8.36 -20.93
C TYR A 144 17.41 -9.00 -20.77
N ASN A 145 17.41 -10.32 -20.66
CA ASN A 145 16.21 -11.08 -20.46
C ASN A 145 16.39 -12.05 -19.29
N LYS A 146 15.29 -12.31 -18.59
CA LYS A 146 15.25 -13.27 -17.49
C LYS A 146 13.90 -13.97 -17.52
N ALA A 147 13.94 -15.31 -17.47
CA ALA A 147 12.75 -16.14 -17.36
C ALA A 147 12.77 -16.92 -16.04
N ARG A 148 11.59 -17.30 -15.57
CA ARG A 148 11.39 -18.11 -14.38
C ARG A 148 11.41 -19.60 -14.76
N GLY A 149 12.32 -20.36 -14.17
CA GLY A 149 12.41 -21.80 -14.40
C GLY A 149 12.73 -22.15 -15.86
N ILE A 150 11.95 -23.07 -16.44
CA ILE A 150 12.12 -23.60 -17.80
C ILE A 150 11.35 -22.76 -18.83
N ALA A 151 10.68 -21.68 -18.41
CA ALA A 151 9.96 -20.80 -19.33
C ALA A 151 10.92 -20.34 -20.45
N VAL A 152 10.66 -20.82 -21.66
CA VAL A 152 11.38 -20.37 -22.84
C VAL A 152 10.96 -18.92 -23.03
N LEU A 153 11.93 -18.01 -23.06
CA LEU A 153 11.70 -16.71 -23.68
C LEU A 153 11.26 -17.01 -25.10
N LEU A 154 9.94 -17.06 -25.33
CA LEU A 154 9.40 -16.76 -26.63
C LEU A 154 10.12 -15.49 -27.01
N LYS A 155 10.96 -15.55 -28.03
CA LYS A 155 11.49 -14.38 -28.68
C LYS A 155 10.26 -13.66 -29.21
N CYS A 156 9.60 -12.88 -28.36
CA CYS A 156 8.72 -11.84 -28.81
C CYS A 156 9.64 -10.96 -29.64
N GLU A 157 9.55 -11.07 -30.96
CA GLU A 157 10.24 -10.23 -31.92
C GLU A 157 9.64 -8.83 -31.84
N ILE A 158 9.86 -8.19 -30.70
CA ILE A 158 9.38 -6.84 -30.43
C ILE A 158 10.30 -5.91 -31.19
N SER A 159 9.74 -5.17 -32.16
CA SER A 159 10.50 -4.16 -32.88
C SER A 159 10.84 -2.99 -31.96
N ASN A 160 12.04 -2.45 -32.10
CA ASN A 160 12.42 -1.22 -31.42
C ASN A 160 11.52 -0.04 -31.82
N ARG A 161 10.99 -0.05 -33.04
CA ARG A 161 10.09 0.99 -33.52
C ARG A 161 8.74 0.93 -32.80
N ASP A 162 8.22 -0.27 -32.57
CA ASP A 162 6.97 -0.44 -31.84
C ASP A 162 7.10 -0.01 -30.37
N LEU A 163 8.27 -0.22 -29.75
CA LEU A 163 8.59 0.30 -28.42
C LEU A 163 8.70 1.83 -28.40
N LEU A 164 9.43 2.43 -29.34
CA LEU A 164 9.61 3.88 -29.40
C LEU A 164 8.30 4.62 -29.71
N ASP A 165 7.49 4.06 -30.61
CA ASP A 165 6.18 4.59 -30.99
C ASP A 165 5.08 4.28 -29.95
N SER A 166 5.44 3.58 -28.85
CA SER A 166 4.52 3.22 -27.75
C SER A 166 3.28 2.46 -28.24
N LYS A 167 3.46 1.58 -29.23
CA LYS A 167 2.38 0.74 -29.73
C LYS A 167 2.00 -0.31 -28.70
N TYR A 168 0.70 -0.62 -28.67
CA TYR A 168 0.19 -1.74 -27.90
C TYR A 168 0.74 -3.05 -28.49
N ILE A 169 1.30 -3.90 -27.62
CA ILE A 169 1.75 -5.24 -27.96
C ILE A 169 0.86 -6.21 -27.21
N GLU A 170 0.13 -7.04 -27.96
CA GLU A 170 -0.84 -7.96 -27.39
C GLU A 170 -0.18 -8.91 -26.38
N GLY A 171 -0.85 -9.10 -25.23
CA GLY A 171 -0.38 -9.97 -24.16
C GLY A 171 0.83 -9.44 -23.37
N CYS A 172 1.36 -8.25 -23.70
CA CYS A 172 2.51 -7.67 -23.02
C CYS A 172 2.18 -6.33 -22.35
N ARG A 173 2.85 -6.05 -21.24
CA ARG A 173 2.93 -4.71 -20.63
C ARG A 173 4.32 -4.15 -20.79
N ILE A 174 4.37 -2.86 -21.10
CA ILE A 174 5.61 -2.13 -21.40
C ILE A 174 5.71 -0.97 -20.41
N ILE A 175 6.81 -0.94 -19.66
CA ILE A 175 7.18 0.19 -18.80
C ILE A 175 8.40 0.88 -19.40
N VAL A 176 8.34 2.20 -19.51
CA VAL A 176 9.36 3.01 -20.19
C VAL A 176 10.02 3.98 -19.20
N SER A 177 11.31 4.24 -19.38
CA SER A 177 12.03 5.27 -18.62
C SER A 177 11.40 6.64 -18.81
N THR A 178 11.21 7.35 -17.71
CA THR A 178 10.49 8.64 -17.67
C THR A 178 11.35 9.85 -18.02
N GLN A 179 12.68 9.73 -17.97
CA GLN A 179 13.55 10.88 -18.21
C GLN A 179 13.45 11.36 -19.65
N GLU A 180 13.02 12.61 -19.81
CA GLU A 180 13.00 13.31 -21.09
C GLU A 180 14.40 13.86 -21.43
N ASN A 181 14.66 14.12 -22.71
CA ASN A 181 15.92 14.68 -23.22
C ASN A 181 17.18 13.79 -23.12
N LEU A 182 17.03 12.51 -22.79
CA LEU A 182 18.13 11.55 -22.91
C LEU A 182 18.25 11.00 -24.33
N SER A 183 19.48 10.67 -24.73
CA SER A 183 19.77 10.01 -26.03
C SER A 183 19.36 8.53 -26.05
N ILE A 184 18.89 8.01 -24.92
CA ILE A 184 18.51 6.61 -24.71
C ILE A 184 17.13 6.53 -24.03
N LYS A 185 16.42 5.42 -24.27
CA LYS A 185 15.27 4.99 -23.47
C LYS A 185 15.46 3.55 -23.03
N VAL A 186 15.01 3.26 -21.82
CA VAL A 186 14.97 1.90 -21.28
C VAL A 186 13.54 1.41 -21.27
N PHE A 187 13.32 0.22 -21.81
CA PHE A 187 12.04 -0.46 -21.88
C PHE A 187 12.10 -1.71 -21.03
N CYS A 188 11.04 -1.98 -20.28
CA CYS A 188 10.80 -3.23 -19.58
C CYS A 188 9.52 -3.85 -20.13
N VAL A 189 9.61 -5.04 -20.71
CA VAL A 189 8.51 -5.76 -21.33
C VAL A 189 8.28 -7.07 -20.60
N MET A 190 7.02 -7.42 -20.38
CA MET A 190 6.64 -8.64 -19.67
C MET A 190 5.24 -9.14 -20.09
N PRO A 191 4.97 -10.45 -20.04
CA PRO A 191 3.72 -11.10 -20.43
C PRO A 191 2.67 -11.02 -19.31
N VAL A 192 2.37 -9.82 -18.84
CA VAL A 192 1.39 -9.60 -17.77
C VAL A 192 0.21 -8.82 -18.35
N LYS A 193 -1.04 -9.16 -18.00
CA LYS A 193 -2.22 -8.43 -18.52
C LYS A 193 -2.43 -7.10 -17.81
N GLU A 194 -2.33 -7.12 -16.48
CA GLU A 194 -2.58 -5.97 -15.61
C GLU A 194 -1.54 -5.89 -14.50
N LEU A 195 -1.14 -4.67 -14.17
CA LEU A 195 -0.22 -4.37 -13.08
C LEU A 195 -0.99 -3.63 -12.00
N SER A 196 -0.75 -3.96 -10.73
CA SER A 196 -1.17 -3.09 -9.63
C SER A 196 -0.35 -1.80 -9.63
N ASP A 197 -0.88 -0.72 -9.06
CA ASP A 197 -0.18 0.56 -8.92
C ASP A 197 1.20 0.39 -8.28
N ASN A 198 1.30 -0.45 -7.26
CA ASN A 198 2.56 -0.74 -6.56
C ASN A 198 3.59 -1.40 -7.48
N GLN A 199 3.16 -2.36 -8.31
CA GLN A 199 4.04 -3.03 -9.28
C GLN A 199 4.50 -2.06 -10.37
N GLU A 200 3.61 -1.18 -10.83
CA GLU A 200 3.96 -0.17 -11.82
C GLU A 200 4.98 0.83 -11.28
N VAL A 201 4.78 1.33 -10.04
CA VAL A 201 5.74 2.21 -9.35
C VAL A 201 7.10 1.53 -9.19
N LEU A 202 7.12 0.27 -8.74
CA LEU A 202 8.33 -0.52 -8.59
C LEU A 202 9.08 -0.66 -9.92
N LEU A 203 8.38 -1.05 -10.98
CA LEU A 203 8.97 -1.23 -12.31
C LEU A 203 9.48 0.08 -12.89
N LYS A 204 8.75 1.19 -12.74
CA LYS A 204 9.22 2.52 -13.14
C LYS A 204 10.50 2.88 -12.40
N ALA A 205 10.57 2.65 -11.10
CA ALA A 205 11.79 2.87 -10.32
C ALA A 205 12.96 2.04 -10.85
N ILE A 206 12.75 0.75 -11.14
CA ILE A 206 13.79 -0.13 -11.71
C ILE A 206 14.26 0.39 -13.08
N VAL A 207 13.34 0.68 -14.00
CA VAL A 207 13.64 1.13 -15.36
C VAL A 207 14.39 2.45 -15.36
N ASN A 208 13.96 3.41 -14.54
CA ASN A 208 14.64 4.70 -14.37
C ASN A 208 16.04 4.52 -13.79
N ASN A 209 16.23 3.63 -12.82
CA ASN A 209 17.55 3.35 -12.24
C ASN A 209 18.49 2.69 -13.24
N ILE A 210 18.02 1.73 -14.04
CA ILE A 210 18.80 1.14 -15.14
C ILE A 210 19.25 2.22 -16.12
N CYS A 211 18.35 3.14 -16.47
CA CYS A 211 18.66 4.26 -17.36
C CYS A 211 19.81 5.11 -16.82
N MET A 212 19.73 5.51 -15.54
CA MET A 212 20.77 6.31 -14.88
C MET A 212 22.10 5.55 -14.77
N LEU A 213 22.06 4.28 -14.36
CA LEU A 213 23.24 3.42 -14.27
C LEU A 213 23.98 3.32 -15.60
N TYR A 214 23.23 3.14 -16.69
CA TYR A 214 23.81 3.01 -18.02
C TYR A 214 24.49 4.31 -18.46
N LEU A 215 23.88 5.47 -18.22
CA LEU A 215 24.48 6.77 -18.55
C LEU A 215 25.79 7.02 -17.81
N ILE A 216 25.81 6.72 -16.50
CA ILE A 216 27.02 6.88 -15.68
C ILE A 216 28.12 5.96 -16.19
N PHE A 217 27.80 4.67 -16.40
CA PHE A 217 28.73 3.68 -16.92
C PHE A 217 29.28 4.05 -18.31
N ASP A 218 28.41 4.48 -19.23
CA ASP A 218 28.81 4.86 -20.59
C ASP A 218 29.70 6.10 -20.58
N THR A 219 29.36 7.11 -19.76
CA THR A 219 30.16 8.34 -19.62
C THR A 219 31.56 8.05 -19.06
N GLU A 220 31.66 7.20 -18.03
CA GLU A 220 32.96 6.77 -17.50
C GLU A 220 33.76 5.94 -18.51
N ALA A 221 33.09 5.05 -19.25
CA ALA A 221 33.74 4.23 -20.27
C ALA A 221 34.29 5.09 -21.42
N VAL A 222 33.60 6.17 -21.81
CA VAL A 222 34.11 7.15 -22.78
C VAL A 222 35.33 7.90 -22.24
N ASN A 223 35.30 8.34 -20.98
CA ASN A 223 36.42 9.07 -20.38
C ASN A 223 37.69 8.22 -20.24
N ARG A 224 37.57 6.90 -20.00
CA ARG A 224 38.72 5.98 -19.93
C ARG A 224 39.37 5.66 -21.28
N ARG A 225 38.74 6.02 -22.41
CA ARG A 225 39.26 5.79 -23.76
C ARG A 225 39.96 7.02 -24.37
N LYS A 226 39.90 8.17 -23.69
CA LYS A 226 40.65 9.38 -24.03
C LYS A 226 41.94 9.42 -23.26
#